data_AF-A0A931EIQ2-F1
#
_entry.id   AF-A0A931EIQ2-F1
#
_cell.length_a   1.000
_cell.length_b   1.000
_cell.length_c   1.000
_cell.angle_alpha   90.00
_cell.angle_beta   90.00
_cell.angle_gamma   90.00
#
_symmetry.space_group_name_H-M   'P 1'
#
loop_
_entity.id
_entity.type
_entity.pdbx_description
1 polymer ?
#
loop_
_entity_poly.entity_id
_entity_poly.type
_entity_poly.pdbx_seq_one_letter_code
_entity_poly.pdbx_strand_id
1 'polypeptide(L)' 'MAVVCPITSRVRPFPTSVILPPGLPISGEILTSHVRSIDTVARPIRYMGGAVPSEVAQLVRA' A
#
# COMPACT_ATOMS: atom_id res chain seq x y z
N MET A 1 10.04 -12.52 -6.58
CA MET A 1 8.59 -12.24 -6.70
C MET A 1 8.06 -11.71 -5.38
N ALA A 2 7.17 -10.73 -5.41
CA ALA A 2 6.52 -10.17 -4.24
C ALA A 2 5.03 -9.89 -4.52
N VAL A 3 4.17 -10.10 -3.53
CA VAL A 3 2.75 -9.72 -3.57
C VAL A 3 2.61 -8.34 -2.95
N VAL A 4 1.97 -7.41 -3.64
CA VAL A 4 1.86 -6.01 -3.21
C VAL A 4 0.43 -5.49 -3.39
N CYS A 5 0.03 -4.59 -2.49
CA CYS A 5 -1.14 -3.72 -2.66
C CYS A 5 -0.66 -2.35 -3.19
N PRO A 6 -1.14 -1.88 -4.34
CA PRO A 6 -0.73 -0.58 -4.88
C PRO A 6 -1.31 0.57 -4.06
N ILE A 7 -0.57 1.68 -4.04
CA ILE A 7 -0.97 2.95 -3.42
C ILE A 7 -1.22 3.96 -4.53
N THR A 8 -2.31 4.71 -4.45
CA THR A 8 -2.62 5.84 -5.34
C THR A 8 -2.58 7.15 -4.57
N SER A 9 -1.99 8.19 -5.17
CA SER A 9 -2.07 9.56 -4.64
C SER A 9 -3.43 10.21 -4.90
N ARG A 10 -4.23 9.67 -5.83
CA ARG A 10 -5.58 10.12 -6.10
C ARG A 10 -6.55 9.42 -5.15
N VAL A 11 -6.69 9.97 -3.95
CA VAL A 11 -7.57 9.45 -2.91
C VAL A 11 -9.02 9.55 -3.37
N ARG A 12 -9.71 8.41 -3.42
CA ARG A 12 -11.14 8.28 -3.68
C ARG A 12 -11.66 7.15 -2.79
N PRO A 13 -12.13 7.47 -1.57
CA PRO A 13 -12.52 6.48 -0.59
C PRO A 13 -13.49 5.46 -1.19
N PHE A 14 -13.13 4.18 -1.09
CA PHE A 14 -13.89 3.07 -1.63
C PHE A 14 -13.97 1.96 -0.58
N PRO A 15 -14.97 1.07 -0.63
CA PRO A 15 -15.10 0.00 0.38
C PRO A 15 -13.88 -0.93 0.48
N THR A 16 -13.12 -1.08 -0.61
CA THR A 16 -11.93 -1.94 -0.69
C THR A 16 -10.64 -1.11 -0.74
N SER A 17 -10.59 -0.01 0.01
CA SER A 17 -9.41 0.82 0.08
C SER A 17 -9.20 1.41 1.46
N VAL A 18 -7.93 1.62 1.81
CA VAL A 18 -7.51 2.07 3.13
C VAL A 18 -6.66 3.31 2.99
N ILE A 19 -7.12 4.43 3.55
CA ILE A 19 -6.39 5.70 3.52
C ILE A 19 -5.17 5.59 4.44
N LEU A 20 -4.01 6.01 3.93
CA LEU A 20 -2.80 6.08 4.74
C LEU A 20 -2.89 7.23 5.75
N PRO A 21 -2.49 7.02 7.01
CA PRO A 21 -2.44 8.09 7.99
C PRO A 21 -1.37 9.13 7.62
N PRO A 22 -1.53 10.38 8.08
CA PRO A 22 -0.50 11.41 7.89
C PRO A 22 0.80 11.05 8.64
N GLY A 23 1.91 11.64 8.23
CA GLY A 23 3.23 11.43 8.87
C GLY A 23 4.06 10.28 8.27
N LEU A 24 3.53 9.58 7.26
CA LEU A 24 4.28 8.60 6.47
C LEU A 24 5.02 9.27 5.30
N PRO A 25 6.13 8.66 4.81
CA PRO A 25 6.86 9.18 3.65
C PRO A 25 6.07 9.14 2.34
N ILE A 26 4.95 8.40 2.32
CA ILE A 26 4.02 8.32 1.19
C ILE A 26 2.61 8.62 1.70
N SER A 27 1.95 9.56 1.02
CA SER A 27 0.53 9.85 1.19
C SER A 27 -0.30 9.16 0.12
N GLY A 28 -1.52 8.77 0.45
CA GLY A 28 -2.46 8.23 -0.51
C GLY A 28 -3.37 7.18 0.10
N GLU A 29 -3.82 6.28 -0.75
CA GLU A 29 -4.78 5.25 -0.41
C GLU A 29 -4.30 3.90 -0.95
N ILE A 30 -4.30 2.89 -0.09
CA ILE A 30 -3.98 1.50 -0.41
C ILE A 30 -5.21 0.87 -1.08
N LEU A 31 -5.05 0.34 -2.28
CA LEU A 31 -6.11 -0.35 -3.00
C LEU A 31 -6.05 -1.86 -2.69
N THR A 32 -6.85 -2.32 -1.73
CA THR A 32 -6.76 -3.71 -1.23
C THR A 32 -7.29 -4.74 -2.23
N SER A 33 -8.21 -4.35 -3.12
CA SER A 33 -8.71 -5.21 -4.20
C SER A 33 -7.79 -5.29 -5.43
N HIS A 34 -6.76 -4.43 -5.50
CA HIS A 34 -5.83 -4.37 -6.64
C HIS A 34 -4.52 -5.13 -6.34
N VAL A 35 -4.59 -6.24 -5.60
CA VAL A 35 -3.42 -7.07 -5.27
C VAL A 35 -2.76 -7.58 -6.55
N ARG A 36 -1.43 -7.47 -6.60
CA ARG A 36 -0.65 -7.95 -7.75
C ARG A 36 0.63 -8.64 -7.32
N SER A 37 1.02 -9.67 -8.06
CA SER A 37 2.36 -10.25 -7.98
C SER A 37 3.28 -9.49 -8.91
N ILE A 38 4.44 -9.06 -8.41
CA ILE A 38 5.47 -8.38 -9.20
C ILE A 38 6.77 -9.18 -9.19
N ASP A 39 7.47 -9.16 -10.32
CA ASP A 39 8.84 -9.60 -10.39
C ASP A 39 9.76 -8.52 -9.78
N THR A 40 10.39 -8.85 -8.65
CA THR A 40 11.30 -7.99 -7.91
C THR A 40 12.67 -7.85 -8.56
N VAL A 41 13.04 -8.77 -9.47
CA VAL A 41 14.29 -8.69 -10.25
C VAL A 41 14.13 -7.65 -11.36
N ALA A 42 13.03 -7.75 -12.13
CA ALA A 42 12.71 -6.75 -13.16
C ALA A 42 12.25 -5.40 -12.59
N ARG A 43 11.70 -5.39 -11.36
CA ARG A 43 11.23 -4.17 -10.66
C ARG A 43 11.82 -4.10 -9.26
N PRO A 44 13.02 -3.53 -9.10
CA PRO A 44 13.67 -3.44 -7.81
C PRO A 44 12.82 -2.60 -6.84
N ILE A 45 12.62 -3.15 -5.64
CA ILE A 45 11.89 -2.49 -4.56
C ILE A 45 12.88 -1.74 -3.66
N ARG A 46 12.46 -0.58 -3.14
CA ARG A 46 13.25 0.20 -2.19
C ARG A 46 12.38 0.58 -1.00
N TYR A 47 12.96 0.51 0.18
CA TYR A 47 12.31 1.03 1.38
C TYR A 47 12.25 2.57 1.34
N MET A 48 11.07 3.12 1.62
CA MET A 48 10.80 4.56 1.49
C MET A 48 10.93 5.34 2.80
N GLY A 49 11.42 4.70 3.88
CA GLY A 49 11.72 5.39 5.14
C GLY A 49 10.58 5.38 6.16
N GLY A 50 9.59 4.49 6.03
CA GLY A 50 8.52 4.35 7.00
C GLY A 50 7.80 3.01 6.89
N ALA A 51 7.31 2.52 8.02
CA ALA A 51 6.39 1.39 8.08
C ALA A 51 4.97 1.92 8.30
N VAL A 52 3.99 1.25 7.67
CA VAL A 52 2.58 1.52 7.93
C VAL A 52 2.24 1.03 9.36
N PRO A 53 1.49 1.80 10.17
CA PRO A 53 1.08 1.36 11.51
C PRO A 53 0.37 0.00 11.50
N SER A 54 0.52 -0.77 12.58
CA SER A 54 -0.04 -2.13 12.71
C SER A 54 -1.55 -2.17 12.49
N GLU A 55 -2.24 -1.16 12.98
CA GLU A 55 -3.70 -1.04 12.92
C GLU A 55 -4.14 -0.92 11.45
N VAL A 56 -3.42 -0.12 10.67
CA VAL A 56 -3.68 0.08 9.25
C VAL A 56 -3.27 -1.15 8.44
N ALA A 57 -2.15 -1.79 8.80
CA ALA A 57 -1.69 -3.01 8.14
C ALA A 57 -2.68 -4.18 8.33
N GLN A 58 -3.35 -4.27 9.48
CA GLN A 58 -4.37 -5.29 9.74
C GLN A 58 -5.62 -5.11 8.87
N LEU A 59 -6.03 -3.87 8.59
CA LEU A 59 -7.17 -3.59 7.69
C LEU A 59 -6.96 -4.12 6.26
N VAL A 60 -5.71 -4.24 5.84
CA VAL A 60 -5.34 -4.72 4.49
C VAL A 60 -5.25 -6.25 4.41
N ARG A 61 -5.27 -6.97 5.55
CA ARG A 61 -5.11 -8.43 5.62
C ARG A 61 -6.43 -9.22 5.58
N ALA A 62 -7.58 -8.55 5.69
CA ALA A 62 -8.90 -9.15 5.62
C ALA A 62 -9.30 -9.42 4.17
#